data_AF-A0A957QX42-F1
#
_entry.id   AF-A0A957QX42-F1
#
_cell.length_a   1.000
_cell.length_b   1.000
_cell.length_c   1.000
_cell.angle_alpha   90.00
_cell.angle_beta   90.00
_cell.angle_gamma   90.00
#
_symmetry.space_group_name_H-M   'P 1'
#
loop_
_entity.id
_entity.type
_entity.pdbx_description
1 polymer ?
#
loop_
_entity_poly.entity_id
_entity_poly.type
_entity_poly.pdbx_seq_one_letter_code
_entity_poly.pdbx_strand_id
1 'polypeptide(L)'
;MSDAEEEDIDITELPLEELYELMKEDLYDGYADEIVDEVKEALSRGQEPYEVLNSGLVAGMDVVGEDFRDGILFVPEVLMAAKAMKAGMAILRPLLVETGAPKIGSMVV
;
A
#
# COMPACT_ATOMS: atom_id res chain seq x y z
N MET A 1 17.72 -1.20 18.69
CA MET A 1 18.66 -1.60 17.62
C MET A 1 17.85 -2.38 16.61
N SER A 2 17.32 -1.63 15.67
CA SER A 2 16.97 -2.07 14.32
C SER A 2 16.90 -0.74 13.59
N ASP A 3 18.08 -0.18 13.39
CA ASP A 3 18.37 0.77 12.33
C ASP A 3 17.90 0.06 11.04
N ALA A 4 16.63 0.25 10.68
CA ALA A 4 16.26 0.23 9.28
C ALA A 4 16.97 1.47 8.75
N GLU A 5 18.07 1.26 8.05
CA GLU A 5 18.59 2.27 7.15
C GLU A 5 17.38 2.65 6.27
N GLU A 6 16.82 3.83 6.50
CA GLU A 6 16.16 4.59 5.43
C GLU A 6 17.24 4.66 4.35
N GLU A 7 17.36 3.63 3.50
CA GLU A 7 17.98 3.84 2.21
C GLU A 7 17.15 4.99 1.65
N ASP A 8 17.79 6.14 1.44
CA ASP A 8 17.23 7.27 0.69
C ASP A 8 16.97 6.76 -0.74
N ILE A 9 15.98 5.89 -0.89
CA ILE A 9 15.47 5.43 -2.16
C ILE A 9 14.79 6.66 -2.71
N ASP A 10 15.39 7.25 -3.73
CA ASP A 10 14.77 8.35 -4.43
C ASP A 10 13.60 7.82 -5.25
N ILE A 11 12.44 7.71 -4.58
CA ILE A 11 11.20 7.22 -5.16
C ILE A 11 10.73 8.09 -6.35
N THR A 12 11.34 9.27 -6.56
CA THR A 12 11.03 10.14 -7.69
C THR A 12 11.74 9.74 -8.99
N GLU A 13 12.83 8.98 -8.90
CA GLU A 13 13.58 8.49 -10.08
C GLU A 13 13.24 7.04 -10.47
N LEU A 14 12.54 6.29 -9.60
CA LEU A 14 12.14 4.92 -9.88
C LEU A 14 11.14 4.82 -11.04
N PRO A 15 11.21 3.78 -11.90
CA PRO A 15 10.12 3.48 -12.82
C PRO A 15 8.84 3.08 -12.06
N LEU A 16 7.68 3.31 -12.67
CA LEU A 16 6.38 3.09 -12.02
C LEU A 16 6.18 1.64 -11.53
N GLU A 17 6.74 0.69 -12.27
CA GLU A 17 6.64 -0.74 -11.96
C GLU A 17 7.44 -1.10 -10.70
N GLU A 18 8.63 -0.51 -10.53
CA GLU A 18 9.43 -0.67 -9.30
C GLU A 18 8.79 0.05 -8.11
N LEU A 19 8.18 1.21 -8.33
CA LEU A 19 7.40 1.89 -7.29
C LEU A 19 6.26 1.00 -6.77
N TYR A 20 5.55 0.30 -7.65
CA TYR A 20 4.50 -0.62 -7.21
C TYR A 20 5.01 -1.87 -6.51
N GLU A 21 6.20 -2.37 -6.84
CA GLU A 21 6.82 -3.46 -6.08
C GLU A 21 7.24 -2.98 -4.68
N LEU A 22 7.85 -1.80 -4.58
CA LEU A 22 8.21 -1.20 -3.29
C LEU A 22 6.97 -1.03 -2.40
N MET A 23 5.87 -0.52 -2.97
CA MET A 23 4.59 -0.40 -2.26
C MET A 23 4.05 -1.74 -1.73
N LYS A 24 4.38 -2.87 -2.36
CA LYS A 24 3.96 -4.18 -1.86
C LYS A 24 4.85 -4.61 -0.70
N GLU A 25 6.16 -4.42 -0.81
CA GLU A 25 7.14 -4.73 0.22
C GLU A 25 6.90 -3.89 1.48
N ASP A 26 6.76 -2.58 1.33
CA ASP A 26 6.50 -1.66 2.44
C ASP A 26 5.14 -1.91 3.10
N LEU A 27 4.14 -2.31 2.31
CA LEU A 27 2.86 -2.75 2.87
C LEU A 27 3.00 -4.05 3.65
N TYR A 28 3.76 -5.01 3.13
CA TYR A 28 4.02 -6.30 3.78
C TYR A 28 4.73 -6.10 5.12
N ASP A 29 5.74 -5.23 5.16
CA ASP A 29 6.49 -4.88 6.36
C ASP A 29 5.71 -3.95 7.32
N GLY A 30 4.66 -3.30 6.81
CA GLY A 30 3.78 -2.43 7.58
C GLY A 30 4.31 -1.00 7.77
N TYR A 31 5.14 -0.52 6.85
CA TYR A 31 5.66 0.84 6.80
C TYR A 31 4.59 1.81 6.29
N ALA A 32 3.77 2.28 7.22
CA ALA A 32 2.62 3.14 6.91
C ALA A 32 3.00 4.52 6.39
N ASP A 33 4.16 5.05 6.81
CA ASP A 33 4.62 6.38 6.41
C ASP A 33 5.17 6.35 4.97
N GLU A 34 5.95 5.32 4.60
CA GLU A 34 6.43 5.10 3.23
C GLU A 34 5.26 4.92 2.25
N ILE A 35 4.30 4.04 2.58
CA ILE A 35 3.09 3.83 1.77
C ILE A 35 2.34 5.13 1.47
N VAL A 36 2.33 6.06 2.42
CA VAL A 36 1.69 7.37 2.24
C VAL A 36 2.42 8.21 1.21
N ASP A 37 3.75 8.16 1.19
CA ASP A 37 4.58 8.93 0.27
C ASP A 37 4.64 8.30 -1.12
N GLU A 38 4.73 6.98 -1.22
CA GLU A 38 4.64 6.23 -2.49
C GLU A 38 3.27 6.42 -3.17
N VAL A 39 2.17 6.38 -2.42
CA VAL A 39 0.83 6.64 -2.96
C VAL A 39 0.75 8.06 -3.52
N LYS A 40 1.28 9.07 -2.79
CA LYS A 40 1.31 10.44 -3.31
C LYS A 40 2.16 10.54 -4.57
N GLU A 41 3.28 9.83 -4.63
CA GLU A 41 4.18 9.86 -5.76
C GLU A 41 3.56 9.20 -6.99
N ALA A 42 2.91 8.04 -6.83
CA ALA A 42 2.16 7.43 -7.92
C ALA A 42 1.06 8.37 -8.46
N LEU A 43 0.34 9.05 -7.57
CA LEU A 43 -0.65 10.06 -7.95
C LEU A 43 -0.02 11.30 -8.61
N SER A 44 1.17 11.74 -8.15
CA SER A 44 1.92 12.88 -8.72
C SER A 44 2.31 12.63 -10.17
N ARG A 45 2.63 11.36 -10.48
CA ARG A 45 2.95 10.83 -11.81
C ARG A 45 1.73 10.66 -12.72
N GLY A 46 0.54 11.04 -12.24
CA GLY A 46 -0.71 10.98 -13.00
C GLY A 46 -1.33 9.59 -13.05
N GLN A 47 -0.99 8.69 -12.13
CA GLN A 47 -1.68 7.40 -12.02
C GLN A 47 -3.09 7.60 -11.48
N GLU A 48 -4.02 6.80 -11.99
CA GLU A 48 -5.39 6.81 -11.51
C GLU A 48 -5.45 6.24 -10.08
N PRO A 49 -6.20 6.86 -9.15
CA PRO A 49 -6.32 6.36 -7.77
C PRO A 49 -6.76 4.89 -7.68
N TYR A 50 -7.55 4.44 -8.65
CA TYR A 50 -8.00 3.05 -8.75
C TYR A 50 -6.86 2.10 -9.14
N GLU A 51 -5.94 2.54 -10.00
CA GLU A 51 -4.79 1.76 -10.41
C GLU A 51 -3.78 1.65 -9.27
N VAL A 52 -3.48 2.75 -8.57
CA VAL A 52 -2.61 2.75 -7.39
C VAL A 52 -3.15 1.83 -6.29
N LEU A 53 -4.47 1.84 -6.07
CA LEU A 53 -5.12 0.94 -5.13
C LEU A 53 -4.91 -0.52 -5.52
N ASN A 54 -5.19 -0.90 -6.77
CA ASN A 54 -5.16 -2.30 -7.18
C ASN A 54 -3.74 -2.84 -7.36
N SER A 55 -2.88 -2.08 -8.04
CA SER A 55 -1.52 -2.50 -8.40
C SER A 55 -0.54 -2.40 -7.23
N GLY A 56 -0.75 -1.48 -6.29
CA GLY A 56 0.05 -1.34 -5.08
C GLY A 56 -0.60 -2.03 -3.88
N LEU A 57 -1.60 -1.35 -3.28
CA LEU A 57 -2.11 -1.74 -1.95
C LEU A 57 -2.84 -3.10 -1.92
N VAL A 58 -3.70 -3.38 -2.90
CA VAL A 58 -4.45 -4.64 -2.96
C VAL A 58 -3.53 -5.79 -3.29
N ALA A 59 -2.64 -5.61 -4.28
CA ALA A 59 -1.64 -6.61 -4.63
C ALA A 59 -0.75 -6.99 -3.44
N GLY A 60 -0.30 -5.99 -2.64
CA GLY A 60 0.46 -6.27 -1.42
C GLY A 60 -0.36 -7.02 -0.37
N MET A 61 -1.63 -6.63 -0.18
CA MET A 61 -2.52 -7.30 0.78
C MET A 61 -2.86 -8.75 0.38
N ASP A 62 -2.90 -9.05 -0.93
CA ASP A 62 -3.09 -10.42 -1.41
C ASP A 62 -1.92 -11.33 -0.99
N VAL A 63 -0.68 -10.83 -1.07
CA VAL A 63 0.53 -11.54 -0.61
C VAL A 63 0.49 -11.76 0.91
N VAL A 64 0.23 -10.70 1.68
CA VAL A 64 0.04 -10.80 3.14
C VAL A 64 -1.04 -11.83 3.51
N GLY A 65 -2.13 -11.85 2.75
CA GLY A 65 -3.22 -12.78 2.95
C GLY A 65 -2.87 -14.23 2.62
N GLU A 66 -2.02 -14.46 1.62
CA GLU A 66 -1.47 -15.79 1.28
C GLU A 66 -0.52 -16.29 2.37
N ASP A 67 0.45 -15.47 2.75
CA ASP A 67 1.45 -15.81 3.74
C ASP A 67 0.85 -16.01 5.14
N PHE A 68 -0.22 -15.29 5.47
CA PHE A 68 -0.98 -15.55 6.70
C PHE A 68 -1.70 -16.91 6.68
N ARG A 69 -2.25 -17.33 5.53
CA ARG A 69 -2.91 -18.64 5.38
C ARG A 69 -1.90 -19.78 5.44
N ASP A 70 -0.71 -19.56 4.89
CA ASP A 70 0.38 -20.54 4.87
C ASP A 70 1.14 -20.62 6.20
N GLY A 71 0.82 -19.74 7.15
CA GLY A 71 1.41 -19.70 8.49
C GLY A 71 2.80 -19.07 8.52
N ILE A 72 3.16 -18.30 7.50
CA ILE A 72 4.39 -17.52 7.39
C ILE A 72 4.26 -16.23 8.23
N LEU A 73 3.13 -15.52 8.09
CA LEU A 73 2.81 -14.34 8.90
C LEU A 73 1.91 -14.69 10.10
N PHE A 74 2.06 -13.92 11.19
CA PHE A 74 1.17 -14.01 12.35
C PHE A 74 0.28 -12.77 12.45
N VAL A 75 -0.62 -12.79 13.44
CA VAL A 75 -1.61 -11.73 13.64
C VAL A 75 -0.95 -10.34 13.84
N PRO A 76 0.14 -10.18 14.62
CA PRO A 76 0.78 -8.87 14.76
C PRO A 76 1.26 -8.28 13.43
N GLU A 77 1.87 -9.09 12.56
CA GLU A 77 2.39 -8.67 11.26
C GLU A 77 1.26 -8.26 10.32
N VAL A 78 0.20 -9.07 10.25
CA VAL A 78 -1.00 -8.72 9.46
C VAL A 78 -1.64 -7.42 9.94
N LEU A 79 -1.64 -7.16 11.25
CA LEU A 79 -2.15 -5.90 11.80
C LEU A 79 -1.28 -4.69 11.42
N MET A 80 0.04 -4.86 11.29
CA MET A 80 0.94 -3.81 10.81
C MET A 80 0.68 -3.52 9.34
N ALA A 81 0.60 -4.54 8.49
CA ALA A 81 0.25 -4.40 7.09
C ALA A 81 -1.14 -3.75 6.88
N ALA A 82 -2.14 -4.16 7.67
CA ALA A 82 -3.47 -3.56 7.63
C ALA A 82 -3.46 -2.07 8.05
N LYS A 83 -2.58 -1.68 8.98
CA LYS A 83 -2.40 -0.28 9.36
C LYS A 83 -1.78 0.54 8.22
N ALA A 84 -0.77 0.00 7.54
CA ALA A 84 -0.14 0.63 6.38
C ALA A 84 -1.13 0.79 5.22
N MET A 85 -1.89 -0.27 4.89
CA MET A 85 -2.97 -0.20 3.91
C MET A 85 -3.98 0.91 4.24
N LYS A 86 -4.38 1.03 5.51
CA LYS A 86 -5.31 2.07 5.97
C LYS A 86 -4.75 3.48 5.79
N ALA A 87 -3.44 3.66 5.96
CA ALA A 87 -2.78 4.95 5.76
C ALA A 87 -2.83 5.37 4.29
N GLY A 88 -2.44 4.49 3.35
CA GLY A 88 -2.56 4.76 1.91
C GLY A 88 -4.01 4.97 1.46
N MET A 89 -4.95 4.17 1.98
CA MET A 89 -6.37 4.33 1.71
C MET A 89 -6.95 5.66 2.19
N ALA A 90 -6.36 6.31 3.20
CA ALA A 90 -6.83 7.62 3.67
C ALA A 90 -6.66 8.70 2.60
N ILE A 91 -5.66 8.54 1.73
CA ILE A 91 -5.36 9.43 0.60
C ILE A 91 -6.24 9.06 -0.61
N LEU A 92 -6.33 7.77 -0.91
CA LEU A 92 -7.06 7.30 -2.10
C LEU A 92 -8.58 7.42 -1.94
N ARG A 93 -9.13 7.26 -0.72
CA ARG A 93 -10.58 7.34 -0.48
C ARG A 93 -11.28 8.58 -1.06
N PRO A 94 -10.85 9.82 -0.75
CA PRO A 94 -11.51 11.00 -1.30
C PRO A 94 -11.42 11.04 -2.83
N LEU A 95 -10.27 10.65 -3.40
CA LEU A 95 -10.04 10.67 -4.85
C LEU A 95 -10.90 9.63 -5.59
N LEU A 96 -11.03 8.42 -5.03
CA LEU A 96 -11.87 7.34 -5.57
C LEU A 96 -13.36 7.67 -5.57
N VAL A 97 -13.83 8.42 -4.56
CA VAL A 97 -15.21 8.89 -4.50
C VAL A 97 -15.48 9.95 -5.57
N GLU A 98 -14.49 10.79 -5.87
CA GLU A 98 -14.58 11.83 -6.88
C GLU A 98 -14.54 11.26 -8.31
N THR A 99 -13.72 10.22 -8.54
CA THR A 99 -13.62 9.52 -9.82
C THR A 99 -14.75 8.50 -10.07
N GLY A 100 -15.65 8.30 -9.09
CA GLY A 100 -16.83 7.45 -9.23
C GLY A 100 -16.54 5.94 -9.22
N ALA A 101 -15.39 5.52 -8.67
CA ALA A 101 -15.06 4.11 -8.54
C ALA A 101 -16.12 3.39 -7.68
N PRO A 102 -16.60 2.20 -8.10
CA PRO A 102 -17.63 1.48 -7.36
C PRO A 102 -17.11 1.16 -5.96
N LYS A 103 -17.84 1.59 -4.93
CA LYS A 103 -17.54 1.31 -3.52
C LYS A 103 -17.39 -0.20 -3.34
N ILE A 104 -16.15 -0.68 -3.19
CA ILE A 104 -15.89 -2.04 -2.70
C ILE A 104 -16.49 -2.10 -1.30
N GLY A 105 -17.42 -3.04 -1.11
CA GLY A 105 -18.50 -3.01 -0.12
C GLY A 105 -18.11 -2.58 1.29
N SER A 106 -18.90 -1.65 1.84
CA SER A 106 -18.97 -1.41 3.28
C SER A 106 -19.44 -2.68 3.99
N MET A 107 -18.51 -3.43 4.58
CA MET A 107 -18.83 -4.47 5.56
C MET A 107 -18.79 -3.84 6.95
N VAL A 108 -19.98 -3.60 7.51
CA VAL A 108 -20.19 -3.24 8.91
C VAL A 108 -20.43 -4.56 9.67
N VAL A 109 -19.54 -4.91 10.59
CA VAL A 109 -19.79 -5.87 11.68
C VAL A 109 -19.17 -5.30 12.95
#